data_AF-A0A0M9J3H8-F1
#
_entry.id   AF-A0A0M9J3H8-F1
#
_cell.length_a   1.000
_cell.length_b   1.000
_cell.length_c   1.000
_cell.angle_alpha   90.00
_cell.angle_beta   90.00
_cell.angle_gamma   90.00
#
_symmetry.space_group_name_H-M   'P 1'
#
loop_
_entity.id
_entity.type
_entity.pdbx_description
1 polymer ?
#
loop_
_entity_poly.entity_id
_entity_poly.type
_entity_poly.pdbx_seq_one_letter_code
_entity_poly.pdbx_strand_id
1 'polypeptide(L)'
;MPFVIHARIRRDANTITPVTVRPHEVAILQTIHGEENVQNVDGQVLDLKALEAVDVAGEVPASEDEFNRLTSKYGGNEEGLLVEQVYGKRAAGNLDAAADRLDEAVAKIADAAGTVEARGRGRGRGRASAAGDAKKAADAAGTGAQQE
;
A
#
# COMPACT_ATOMS: atom_id res chain seq x y z
N MET A 1 -7.02 1.31 -3.57
CA MET A 1 -7.94 1.60 -2.46
C MET A 1 -7.07 1.73 -1.21
N PRO A 2 -7.26 2.76 -0.36
CA PRO A 2 -6.42 2.92 0.80
C PRO A 2 -6.63 1.75 1.76
N PHE A 3 -5.55 1.19 2.29
CA PHE A 3 -5.59 0.03 3.18
C PHE A 3 -5.18 0.43 4.59
N VAL A 4 -5.52 -0.43 5.53
CA VAL A 4 -5.15 -0.30 6.94
C VAL A 4 -4.23 -1.44 7.32
N ILE A 5 -3.38 -1.18 8.30
CA ILE A 5 -2.44 -2.14 8.86
C ILE A 5 -2.76 -2.40 10.33
N HIS A 6 -2.40 -3.60 10.79
CA HIS A 6 -2.41 -3.95 12.20
C HIS A 6 -1.14 -3.41 12.87
N ALA A 7 -1.32 -2.48 13.81
CA ALA A 7 -0.26 -1.99 14.68
C ALA A 7 -0.55 -2.35 16.14
N ARG A 8 0.48 -2.37 16.95
CA ARG A 8 0.44 -2.62 18.38
C ARG A 8 1.14 -1.48 19.09
N ILE A 9 0.45 -0.84 20.03
CA ILE A 9 1.01 0.23 20.84
C ILE A 9 1.32 -0.32 22.22
N ARG A 10 2.59 -0.38 22.58
CA ARG A 10 3.03 -0.70 23.93
C ARG A 10 2.94 0.55 24.81
N ARG A 11 2.02 0.56 25.78
CA ARG A 11 1.89 1.69 26.72
C ARG A 11 2.80 1.56 27.93
N ASP A 12 3.03 0.33 28.36
CA ASP A 12 3.88 -0.02 29.49
C ASP A 12 4.35 -1.49 29.34
N ALA A 13 5.07 -2.01 30.33
CA ALA A 13 5.65 -3.35 30.27
C ALA A 13 4.62 -4.49 30.12
N ASN A 14 3.37 -4.26 30.53
CA ASN A 14 2.33 -5.28 30.56
C ASN A 14 1.14 -4.97 29.65
N THR A 15 1.01 -3.73 29.17
CA THR A 15 -0.12 -3.29 28.34
C THR A 15 0.28 -3.05 26.89
N ILE A 16 -0.22 -3.90 26.00
CA ILE A 16 -0.13 -3.75 24.55
C ILE A 16 -1.54 -3.57 23.99
N THR A 17 -1.77 -2.48 23.27
CA THR A 17 -3.06 -2.15 22.67
C THR A 17 -3.00 -2.39 21.16
N PRO A 18 -3.75 -3.36 20.61
CA PRO A 18 -3.86 -3.52 19.16
C PRO A 18 -4.66 -2.35 18.59
N VAL A 19 -4.18 -1.76 17.51
CA VAL A 19 -4.84 -0.67 16.78
C VAL A 19 -4.78 -0.95 15.28
N THR A 20 -5.81 -0.53 14.57
CA THR A 20 -5.85 -0.58 13.11
C THR A 20 -5.76 0.84 12.59
N VAL A 21 -4.74 1.11 11.79
CA VAL A 21 -4.42 2.46 11.32
C VAL A 21 -3.98 2.44 9.87
N ARG A 22 -4.10 3.57 9.18
CA ARG A 22 -3.51 3.71 7.85
C ARG A 22 -1.99 3.87 7.95
N PRO A 23 -1.22 3.50 6.92
CA PRO A 23 0.24 3.58 6.94
C PRO A 23 0.77 4.98 7.30
N HIS A 24 0.19 6.04 6.74
CA HIS A 24 0.59 7.42 7.06
C HIS A 24 0.17 7.86 8.48
N GLU A 25 -0.61 7.07 9.23
CA GLU A 25 -0.86 7.37 10.64
C GLU A 25 0.31 6.93 11.54
N VAL A 26 1.19 6.06 11.05
CA VAL A 26 2.28 5.49 11.86
C VAL A 26 3.22 6.56 12.38
N ALA A 27 3.59 7.54 11.56
CA ALA A 27 4.47 8.63 11.99
C ALA A 27 3.85 9.48 13.11
N ILE A 28 2.52 9.65 13.11
CA ILE A 28 1.79 10.33 14.19
C ILE A 28 1.85 9.50 15.46
N LEU A 29 1.59 8.19 15.36
CA LEU A 29 1.66 7.29 16.52
C LEU A 29 3.06 7.24 17.13
N GLN A 30 4.11 7.19 16.30
CA GLN A 30 5.50 7.19 16.74
C GLN A 30 5.84 8.51 17.45
N THR A 31 5.30 9.63 16.99
CA THR A 31 5.45 10.93 17.66
C THR A 31 4.77 10.95 19.03
N ILE A 32 3.59 10.32 19.17
CA ILE A 32 2.82 10.28 20.43
C ILE A 32 3.41 9.31 21.44
N HIS A 33 3.79 8.11 21.00
CA HIS A 33 4.11 6.98 21.87
C HIS A 33 5.60 6.62 21.91
N GLY A 34 6.42 7.20 21.03
CA GLY A 34 7.80 6.77 20.80
C GLY A 34 7.87 5.66 19.75
N GLU A 35 8.92 5.69 18.93
CA GLU A 35 9.12 4.73 17.82
C GLU A 35 9.18 3.29 18.33
N GLU A 36 9.87 3.05 19.45
CA GLU A 36 10.07 1.72 20.04
C GLU A 36 8.79 1.08 20.58
N ASN A 37 7.74 1.88 20.77
CA ASN A 37 6.47 1.47 21.33
C ASN A 37 5.39 1.23 20.27
N VAL A 38 5.66 1.57 19.00
CA VAL A 38 4.77 1.26 17.88
C VAL A 38 5.33 0.04 17.14
N GLN A 39 4.61 -1.06 17.23
CA GLN A 39 5.06 -2.38 16.78
C GLN A 39 4.12 -2.98 15.73
N ASN A 40 4.66 -3.88 14.91
CA ASN A 40 3.89 -4.71 13.98
C ASN A 40 3.24 -5.92 14.68
N VAL A 41 2.62 -6.81 13.91
CA VAL A 41 1.98 -8.02 14.45
C VAL A 41 2.96 -9.03 15.05
N ASP A 42 4.23 -8.99 14.66
CA ASP A 42 5.31 -9.83 15.17
C ASP A 42 6.03 -9.22 16.40
N GLY A 43 5.63 -8.01 16.82
CA GLY A 43 6.23 -7.31 17.95
C GLY A 43 7.55 -6.60 17.63
N GLN A 44 7.91 -6.49 16.35
CA GLN A 44 9.03 -5.67 15.88
C GLN A 44 8.59 -4.21 15.76
N VAL A 45 9.55 -3.27 15.82
CA VAL A 45 9.27 -1.85 15.58
C VAL A 45 8.68 -1.69 14.20
N LEU A 46 7.55 -0.97 14.11
CA LEU A 46 6.82 -0.80 12.87
C LEU A 46 7.56 0.16 11.95
N ASP A 47 8.16 -0.37 10.87
CA ASP A 47 8.77 0.41 9.79
C ASP A 47 7.94 0.27 8.52
N LEU A 48 7.49 1.41 7.97
CA LEU A 48 6.70 1.49 6.75
C LEU A 48 7.42 0.90 5.53
N LYS A 49 8.76 0.91 5.52
CA LYS A 49 9.55 0.31 4.44
C LYS A 49 9.65 -1.21 4.53
N ALA A 50 9.35 -1.76 5.70
CA ALA A 50 9.40 -3.19 5.98
C ALA A 50 8.00 -3.81 6.12
N LEU A 51 6.94 -3.10 5.69
CA LEU A 51 5.59 -3.64 5.71
C LEU A 51 5.49 -4.90 4.84
N GLU A 52 4.97 -5.97 5.43
CA GLU A 52 4.70 -7.22 4.74
C GLU A 52 3.19 -7.39 4.50
N ALA A 53 2.83 -8.34 3.64
CA ALA A 53 1.43 -8.64 3.35
C ALA A 53 0.64 -9.07 4.61
N VAL A 54 1.32 -9.64 5.62
CA VAL A 54 0.71 -10.06 6.89
C VAL A 54 0.28 -8.87 7.76
N ASP A 55 0.88 -7.71 7.57
CA ASP A 55 0.55 -6.50 8.34
C ASP A 55 -0.75 -5.84 7.87
N VAL A 56 -1.19 -6.15 6.64
CA VAL A 56 -2.39 -5.54 6.03
C VAL A 56 -3.66 -6.12 6.62
N ALA A 57 -4.44 -5.26 7.28
CA ALA A 57 -5.69 -5.61 7.96
C ALA A 57 -6.92 -5.57 7.03
N GLY A 58 -6.83 -4.85 5.90
CA GLY A 58 -7.91 -4.74 4.92
C GLY A 58 -7.94 -3.39 4.23
N GLU A 59 -9.00 -3.15 3.47
CA GLU A 59 -9.20 -1.93 2.68
C GLU A 59 -10.28 -1.04 3.29
N VAL A 60 -10.09 0.27 3.17
CA VAL A 60 -11.04 1.29 3.60
C VAL A 60 -11.24 2.29 2.46
N PRO A 61 -12.43 2.93 2.38
CA PRO A 61 -12.66 3.96 1.37
C PRO A 61 -11.72 5.15 1.61
N ALA A 62 -11.30 5.78 0.52
CA ALA A 62 -10.60 7.06 0.60
C ALA A 62 -11.52 8.10 1.25
N SER A 63 -11.01 8.78 2.27
CA SER A 63 -11.69 9.92 2.88
C SER A 63 -11.28 11.17 2.12
N GLU A 64 -12.23 12.00 1.70
CA GLU A 64 -11.95 13.26 0.98
C GLU A 64 -11.28 14.31 1.86
N ASP A 65 -11.39 14.19 3.19
CA ASP A 65 -10.77 15.13 4.14
C ASP A 65 -9.91 14.41 5.19
N GLU A 66 -8.70 14.06 4.79
CA GLU A 66 -7.77 13.30 5.62
C GLU A 66 -7.27 14.09 6.82
N PHE A 67 -6.97 15.36 6.59
CA PHE A 67 -6.46 16.27 7.60
C PHE A 67 -7.45 16.43 8.76
N ASN A 68 -8.72 16.71 8.46
CA ASN A 68 -9.72 16.88 9.52
C ASN A 68 -9.97 15.58 10.29
N ARG A 69 -9.94 14.43 9.62
CA ARG A 69 -10.06 13.12 10.28
C ARG A 69 -8.93 12.90 11.28
N LEU A 70 -7.68 13.11 10.86
CA LEU A 70 -6.51 12.90 11.71
C LEU A 70 -6.46 13.88 12.86
N THR A 71 -6.75 15.16 12.61
CA THR A 71 -6.78 16.18 13.66
C THR A 71 -7.85 15.86 14.69
N SER A 72 -9.01 15.33 14.27
CA SER A 72 -10.05 14.87 15.19
C SER A 72 -9.64 13.65 16.03
N LYS A 73 -8.85 12.74 15.46
CA LYS A 73 -8.44 11.48 16.12
C LYS A 73 -7.23 11.66 17.03
N TYR A 74 -6.26 12.48 16.62
CA TYR A 74 -4.94 12.60 17.22
C TYR A 74 -4.56 14.01 17.64
N GLY A 75 -5.42 15.03 17.47
CA GLY A 75 -5.13 16.40 17.89
C GLY A 75 -4.77 16.46 19.37
N GLY A 76 -3.47 16.43 19.66
CA GLY A 76 -2.97 15.95 20.96
C GLY A 76 -1.76 16.72 21.49
N ASN A 77 -1.77 18.04 21.33
CA ASN A 77 -1.19 18.93 22.33
C ASN A 77 -2.28 19.96 22.71
N GLU A 78 -2.04 20.84 23.70
CA GLU A 78 -3.03 21.81 24.21
C GLU A 78 -3.66 22.70 23.11
N GLU A 79 -3.10 22.68 21.89
CA GLU A 79 -3.54 23.43 20.71
C GLU A 79 -3.97 22.56 19.50
N GLY A 80 -3.95 21.21 19.60
CA GLY A 80 -4.43 20.30 18.56
C GLY A 80 -3.50 20.07 17.33
N LEU A 81 -2.18 20.27 17.48
CA LEU A 81 -1.22 20.45 16.36
C LEU A 81 -0.40 19.21 15.95
N LEU A 82 -0.58 18.03 16.55
CA LEU A 82 0.30 16.87 16.28
C LEU A 82 0.34 16.45 14.79
N VAL A 83 -0.80 16.51 14.10
CA VAL A 83 -0.85 16.20 12.66
C VAL A 83 -0.05 17.24 11.86
N GLU A 84 -0.16 18.52 12.23
CA GLU A 84 0.61 19.60 11.60
C GLU A 84 2.10 19.51 11.89
N GLN A 85 2.49 18.96 13.03
CA GLN A 85 3.90 18.77 13.37
C GLN A 85 4.57 17.72 12.48
N VAL A 86 3.86 16.64 12.15
CA VAL A 86 4.39 15.52 11.36
C VAL A 86 4.33 15.83 9.86
N TYR A 87 3.21 16.38 9.39
CA TYR A 87 2.96 16.58 7.96
C TYR A 87 3.00 18.05 7.51
N GLY A 88 3.04 19.01 8.44
CA GLY A 88 2.90 20.42 8.13
C GLY A 88 1.44 20.88 8.05
N LYS A 89 1.26 22.16 7.76
CA LYS A 89 -0.07 22.80 7.72
C LYS A 89 -0.94 22.23 6.61
N ARG A 90 -2.27 22.19 6.81
CA ARG A 90 -3.25 21.77 5.79
C ARG A 90 -3.05 22.45 4.44
N ALA A 91 -2.78 23.77 4.44
CA ALA A 91 -2.59 24.55 3.22
C ALA A 91 -1.42 24.08 2.35
N ALA A 92 -0.49 23.27 2.89
CA ALA A 92 0.62 22.71 2.15
C ALA A 92 0.27 21.40 1.41
N GLY A 93 -0.89 20.76 1.67
CA GLY A 93 -1.31 19.52 1.01
C GLY A 93 -0.40 18.30 1.25
N ASN A 94 0.57 18.42 2.17
CA ASN A 94 1.60 17.42 2.42
C ASN A 94 1.04 16.09 2.92
N LEU A 95 -0.08 16.12 3.65
CA LEU A 95 -0.71 14.93 4.21
C LEU A 95 -1.37 14.08 3.11
N ASP A 96 -2.12 14.71 2.21
CA ASP A 96 -2.75 14.01 1.09
C ASP A 96 -1.67 13.38 0.19
N ALA A 97 -0.61 14.14 -0.11
CA ALA A 97 0.52 13.63 -0.86
C ALA A 97 1.31 12.52 -0.14
N ALA A 98 1.27 12.45 1.20
CA ALA A 98 1.89 11.35 1.95
C ALA A 98 1.03 10.08 1.87
N ALA A 99 -0.30 10.22 1.95
CA ALA A 99 -1.23 9.12 1.78
C ALA A 99 -1.11 8.49 0.38
N ASP A 100 -1.10 9.30 -0.68
CA ASP A 100 -1.00 8.83 -2.06
C ASP A 100 0.29 8.03 -2.33
N ARG A 101 1.44 8.50 -1.82
CA ARG A 101 2.74 7.83 -2.00
C ARG A 101 2.80 6.48 -1.27
N LEU A 102 2.16 6.38 -0.12
CA LEU A 102 2.10 5.15 0.66
C LEU A 102 1.15 4.12 0.03
N ASP A 103 0.03 4.59 -0.53
CA ASP A 103 -0.86 3.75 -1.33
C ASP A 103 -0.12 3.15 -2.54
N GLU A 104 0.68 3.94 -3.26
CA GLU A 104 1.48 3.42 -4.37
C GLU A 104 2.54 2.40 -3.93
N ALA A 105 3.23 2.65 -2.81
CA ALA A 105 4.28 1.78 -2.30
C ALA A 105 3.76 0.41 -1.87
N VAL A 106 2.60 0.37 -1.21
CA VAL A 106 2.05 -0.90 -0.73
C VAL A 106 1.22 -1.61 -1.79
N ALA A 107 0.64 -0.91 -2.76
CA ALA A 107 0.11 -1.57 -3.96
C ALA A 107 1.19 -2.43 -4.65
N LYS A 108 2.45 -1.96 -4.67
CA LYS A 108 3.59 -2.75 -5.18
C LYS A 108 3.91 -3.96 -4.30
N ILE A 109 3.77 -3.85 -2.98
CA ILE A 109 3.98 -4.98 -2.05
C ILE A 109 2.87 -6.03 -2.20
N ALA A 110 1.61 -5.60 -2.34
CA ALA A 110 0.47 -6.49 -2.57
C ALA A 110 0.57 -7.22 -3.92
N ASP A 111 1.00 -6.52 -5.00
CA ASP A 111 1.25 -7.13 -6.31
C ASP A 111 2.42 -8.13 -6.27
N ALA A 112 3.49 -7.80 -5.53
CA ALA A 112 4.64 -8.67 -5.31
C ALA A 112 4.28 -9.92 -4.47
N ALA A 113 3.42 -9.79 -3.46
CA ALA A 113 2.92 -10.91 -2.67
C ALA A 113 1.98 -11.82 -3.49
N GLY A 114 1.17 -11.23 -4.38
CA GLY A 114 0.31 -11.98 -5.31
C GLY A 114 1.08 -12.75 -6.40
N THR A 115 2.31 -12.34 -6.73
CA THR A 115 3.15 -13.04 -7.72
C THR A 115 3.92 -14.23 -7.16
N VAL A 116 3.95 -14.45 -5.83
CA VAL A 116 4.61 -15.62 -5.22
C VAL A 116 3.74 -16.88 -5.29
N GLU A 117 2.41 -16.78 -5.43
CA GLU A 117 1.53 -17.95 -5.56
C GLU A 117 1.52 -18.60 -6.96
N ALA A 118 2.24 -18.07 -7.95
CA ALA A 118 2.27 -18.63 -9.31
C ALA A 118 3.51 -19.50 -9.64
N ARG A 119 4.46 -19.71 -8.71
CA ARG A 119 5.70 -20.46 -9.00
C ARG A 119 5.95 -21.71 -8.16
N GLY A 120 4.91 -22.27 -7.54
CA GLY A 120 5.07 -23.40 -6.63
C GLY A 120 3.97 -24.45 -6.70
N ARG A 121 3.76 -25.11 -7.84
CA ARG A 121 3.35 -26.54 -7.89
C ARG A 121 3.27 -27.08 -9.34
N GLY A 122 4.03 -28.14 -9.62
CA GLY A 122 3.69 -29.09 -10.68
C GLY A 122 4.73 -29.32 -11.78
N ARG A 123 5.83 -30.02 -11.45
CA ARG A 123 6.51 -30.85 -12.45
C ARG A 123 5.56 -31.99 -12.85
N GLY A 124 4.97 -31.91 -14.03
CA GLY A 124 4.27 -33.01 -14.70
C GLY A 124 4.85 -33.19 -16.10
N ARG A 125 5.63 -34.25 -16.29
CA ARG A 125 6.26 -34.63 -17.57
C ARG A 125 5.17 -34.89 -18.62
N GLY A 126 5.36 -34.36 -19.82
CA GLY A 126 4.61 -34.72 -21.02
C GLY A 126 5.32 -34.21 -22.26
N ARG A 127 6.32 -34.95 -22.73
CA ARG A 127 7.09 -34.64 -23.95
C ARG A 127 6.32 -35.15 -25.17
N ALA A 128 6.25 -34.30 -26.18
CA ALA A 128 6.16 -34.58 -27.62
C ALA A 128 4.85 -35.11 -28.23
N SER A 129 4.30 -34.34 -29.17
CA SER A 129 4.41 -34.68 -30.60
C SER A 129 4.28 -33.42 -31.45
N ALA A 130 5.24 -33.29 -32.36
CA ALA A 130 5.33 -32.26 -33.39
C ALA A 130 4.35 -32.54 -34.54
N ALA A 131 3.95 -31.48 -35.24
CA ALA A 131 3.97 -31.36 -36.71
C ALA A 131 2.94 -30.33 -37.18
N GLY A 132 3.37 -29.37 -38.01
CA GLY A 132 2.45 -28.47 -38.71
C GLY A 132 3.08 -27.18 -39.22
N ASP A 133 4.19 -27.30 -39.94
CA ASP A 133 4.89 -26.21 -40.63
C ASP A 133 4.11 -25.63 -41.83
N ALA A 134 4.43 -24.37 -42.12
CA ALA A 134 4.52 -23.73 -43.45
C ALA A 134 3.25 -23.19 -44.19
N LYS A 135 3.12 -21.86 -44.12
CA LYS A 135 3.43 -20.85 -45.18
C LYS A 135 2.79 -20.96 -46.60
N LYS A 136 2.51 -19.75 -47.15
CA LYS A 136 2.27 -19.32 -48.56
C LYS A 136 0.77 -19.16 -48.88
N ALA A 137 0.24 -18.12 -49.54
CA ALA A 137 0.75 -17.03 -50.38
C ALA A 137 -0.24 -15.82 -50.25
N ALA A 138 0.23 -14.57 -50.24
CA ALA A 138 0.19 -13.64 -51.38
C ALA A 138 -1.19 -13.46 -52.04
N ASP A 139 -1.80 -12.29 -51.84
CA ASP A 139 -2.32 -11.50 -52.96
C ASP A 139 -2.15 -10.01 -52.66
N ALA A 140 -1.62 -9.32 -53.65
CA ALA A 140 -1.35 -7.89 -53.68
C ALA A 140 -1.96 -7.38 -54.98
N ALA A 141 -2.79 -6.33 -54.94
CA ALA A 141 -2.84 -5.20 -55.90
C ALA A 141 -4.18 -4.44 -55.87
N GLY A 142 -4.10 -3.12 -56.12
CA GLY A 142 -5.20 -2.25 -56.58
C GLY A 142 -5.62 -1.21 -55.52
N THR A 143 -5.04 -0.01 -55.41
CA THR A 143 -4.96 1.13 -56.37
C THR A 143 -6.31 1.86 -56.58
N GLY A 144 -6.35 3.16 -56.25
CA GLY A 144 -7.37 4.15 -56.67
C GLY A 144 -7.88 4.99 -55.47
N ALA A 145 -7.42 6.21 -55.19
CA ALA A 145 -7.54 7.48 -55.93
C ALA A 145 -8.91 8.19 -55.80
N GLN A 146 -8.85 9.46 -55.38
CA GLN A 146 -9.76 10.61 -55.65
C GLN A 146 -11.12 10.66 -54.94
N GLN A 147 -11.32 11.67 -54.09
CA GLN A 147 -12.06 12.94 -54.32
C GLN A 147 -13.57 12.74 -54.42
N GLU A 148 -14.30 13.30 -53.45
CA GLU A 148 -15.37 14.29 -53.65
C GLU A 148 -15.40 15.24 -52.44
#